data_AF-A0A533Y6Q3-F1
#
_entry.id   AF-A0A533Y6Q3-F1
#
_cell.length_a   1.000
_cell.length_b   1.000
_cell.length_c   1.000
_cell.angle_alpha   90.00
_cell.angle_beta   90.00
_cell.angle_gamma   90.00
#
_symmetry.space_group_name_H-M   'P 1'
#
loop_
_entity.id
_entity.type
_entity.pdbx_description
1 polymer ?
#
loop_
_entity_poly.entity_id
_entity_poly.type
_entity_poly.pdbx_seq_one_letter_code
_entity_poly.pdbx_strand_id
1 'polypeptide(L)'
;MATILIVDDERVFCDLLKTVLGSHGHEVFTAYNGREALDLFSQHRPQFTLLDLRMPEMNGIEVLRQIRTIDAGAAVMILTAWGSDDLEKQARQLGVTDFLSKTLALDTVVASMERFLPPPDQAESSSPSAEKPKEKRAPSKVLENDRVLLIGSNTDASRYLKQFLAQRGFHIEVAHDGSAALQLVSKEMPRLIVLDMDLQGMGGPAIVRKLRTKKYTGVIIMLSSTEDDTLVNLAIDMGSVDILGKPVDPERLVVALQVGMLLRMKEASEMAEERLKCPNGHVGQMTPMHTKPHEGASSPESGWMCQVCGAIVMRCICGWPLYRDPSTLAFEDCKNPDCLLANKNSAKGKEKETP
;
A
#
# COMPACT_ATOMS: atom_id res chain seq x y z
N MET A 1 4.04 -6.76 21.81
CA MET A 1 2.91 -7.36 21.07
C MET A 1 1.64 -6.95 21.78
N ALA A 2 0.68 -6.34 21.06
CA ALA A 2 -0.60 -5.93 21.63
C ALA A 2 -1.75 -6.44 20.76
N THR A 3 -2.90 -6.72 21.36
CA THR A 3 -4.11 -7.14 20.63
C THR A 3 -4.94 -5.91 20.28
N ILE A 4 -5.17 -5.69 18.98
CA ILE A 4 -5.83 -4.50 18.43
C ILE A 4 -7.08 -4.95 17.68
N LEU A 5 -8.18 -4.22 17.87
CA LEU A 5 -9.40 -4.36 17.07
C LEU A 5 -9.56 -3.14 16.16
N ILE A 6 -9.71 -3.37 14.86
CA ILE A 6 -10.07 -2.34 13.88
C ILE A 6 -11.53 -2.55 13.52
N VAL A 7 -12.31 -1.48 13.54
CA VAL A 7 -13.76 -1.51 13.27
C VAL A 7 -14.08 -0.48 12.19
N ASP A 8 -14.35 -0.96 11.00
CA ASP A 8 -14.58 -0.14 9.80
C ASP A 8 -15.33 -0.95 8.74
N ASP A 9 -16.41 -0.42 8.17
CA ASP A 9 -17.14 -1.10 7.09
C ASP A 9 -16.33 -1.13 5.77
N GLU A 10 -15.32 -0.26 5.65
CA GLU A 10 -14.37 -0.27 4.55
C GLU A 10 -13.32 -1.38 4.72
N ARG A 11 -13.62 -2.58 4.19
CA ARG A 11 -12.76 -3.77 4.28
C ARG A 11 -11.30 -3.52 3.90
N VAL A 12 -11.07 -2.73 2.85
CA VAL A 12 -9.72 -2.43 2.35
C VAL A 12 -8.91 -1.59 3.35
N PHE A 13 -9.56 -0.66 4.05
CA PHE A 13 -8.89 0.13 5.09
C PHE A 13 -8.57 -0.71 6.32
N CYS A 14 -9.50 -1.59 6.72
CA CYS A 14 -9.25 -2.61 7.75
C CYS A 14 -8.03 -3.48 7.39
N ASP A 15 -7.95 -3.99 6.16
CA ASP A 15 -6.86 -4.85 5.72
C ASP A 15 -5.51 -4.11 5.63
N LEU A 16 -5.52 -2.83 5.26
CA LEU A 16 -4.34 -1.95 5.31
C LEU A 16 -3.82 -1.81 6.74
N LEU A 17 -4.68 -1.37 7.66
CA LEU A 17 -4.32 -1.18 9.06
C LEU A 17 -3.86 -2.50 9.68
N LYS A 18 -4.55 -3.62 9.39
CA LYS A 18 -4.16 -4.96 9.81
C LYS A 18 -2.76 -5.33 9.33
N THR A 19 -2.45 -5.06 8.06
CA THR A 19 -1.14 -5.34 7.49
C THR A 19 -0.04 -4.51 8.15
N VAL A 20 -0.27 -3.20 8.30
CA VAL A 20 0.71 -2.28 8.88
C VAL A 20 0.93 -2.57 10.36
N LEU A 21 -0.13 -2.67 11.15
CA LEU A 21 -0.03 -2.97 12.57
C LEU A 21 0.51 -4.39 12.83
N GLY A 22 0.15 -5.36 11.98
CA GLY A 22 0.74 -6.70 12.02
C GLY A 22 2.25 -6.68 11.77
N SER A 23 2.73 -5.86 10.84
CA SER A 23 4.18 -5.69 10.60
C SER A 23 4.93 -5.03 11.77
N HIS A 24 4.21 -4.30 12.64
CA HIS A 24 4.73 -3.75 13.90
C HIS A 24 4.64 -4.77 15.07
N GLY A 25 4.27 -6.03 14.79
CA GLY A 25 4.25 -7.10 15.78
C GLY A 25 3.01 -7.10 16.68
N HIS A 26 1.91 -6.50 16.22
CA HIS A 26 0.61 -6.57 16.89
C HIS A 26 -0.24 -7.72 16.36
N GLU A 27 -1.10 -8.26 17.23
CA GLU A 27 -2.16 -9.16 16.83
C GLU A 27 -3.40 -8.31 16.50
N VAL A 28 -3.95 -8.47 15.30
CA VAL A 28 -4.97 -7.55 14.80
C VAL A 28 -6.21 -8.29 14.31
N PHE A 29 -7.34 -7.94 14.92
CA PHE A 29 -8.68 -8.36 14.54
C PHE A 29 -9.39 -7.23 13.80
N THR A 30 -10.25 -7.59 12.84
CA THR A 30 -11.00 -6.66 11.99
C THR A 30 -12.48 -6.98 12.09
N ALA A 31 -13.31 -5.97 12.31
CA ALA A 31 -14.76 -6.05 12.25
C ALA A 31 -15.28 -5.07 11.19
N TYR A 32 -16.27 -5.48 10.42
CA TYR A 32 -16.80 -4.70 9.30
C TYR A 32 -18.20 -4.12 9.56
N ASN A 33 -18.70 -4.28 10.79
CA ASN A 33 -19.95 -3.69 11.26
C ASN A 33 -19.96 -3.67 12.79
N GLY A 34 -20.90 -2.91 13.38
CA GLY A 34 -20.97 -2.72 14.83
C GLY A 34 -21.26 -3.99 15.63
N ARG A 35 -22.02 -4.96 15.09
CA ARG A 35 -22.34 -6.20 15.82
C ARG A 35 -21.11 -7.11 15.91
N GLU A 36 -20.43 -7.33 14.78
CA GLU A 36 -19.17 -8.06 14.73
C GLU A 36 -18.11 -7.42 15.63
N ALA A 37 -18.07 -6.08 15.69
CA ALA A 37 -17.15 -5.35 16.55
C ALA A 37 -17.36 -5.69 18.03
N LEU A 38 -18.61 -5.76 18.49
CA LEU A 38 -18.95 -6.06 19.88
C LEU A 38 -18.69 -7.52 20.24
N ASP A 39 -18.94 -8.44 19.30
CA ASP A 39 -18.64 -9.86 19.45
C ASP A 39 -17.12 -10.07 19.60
N LEU A 40 -16.32 -9.53 18.66
CA LEU A 40 -14.86 -9.63 18.71
C LEU A 40 -14.27 -8.89 19.90
N PHE A 41 -14.82 -7.73 20.28
CA PHE A 41 -14.37 -7.00 21.47
C PHE A 41 -14.58 -7.83 22.74
N SER A 42 -15.74 -8.47 22.87
CA SER A 42 -16.06 -9.32 24.03
C SER A 42 -15.22 -10.59 24.07
N GLN A 43 -14.96 -11.19 22.91
CA GLN A 43 -14.21 -12.43 22.77
C GLN A 43 -12.70 -12.24 23.00
N HIS A 44 -12.11 -11.21 22.39
CA HIS A 44 -10.66 -11.03 22.36
C HIS A 44 -10.14 -10.00 23.35
N ARG A 45 -11.02 -9.19 23.96
CA ARG A 45 -10.66 -8.14 24.93
C ARG A 45 -9.46 -7.32 24.44
N PRO A 46 -9.57 -6.66 23.27
CA PRO A 46 -8.45 -5.96 22.67
C PRO A 46 -7.94 -4.86 23.60
N GLN A 47 -6.63 -4.68 23.62
CA GLN A 47 -5.97 -3.62 24.40
C GLN A 47 -6.17 -2.25 23.76
N PHE A 48 -6.49 -2.20 22.47
CA PHE A 48 -6.79 -0.97 21.76
C PHE A 48 -7.80 -1.21 20.63
N THR A 49 -8.74 -0.27 20.47
CA THR A 49 -9.73 -0.31 19.39
C THR A 49 -9.64 0.94 18.53
N LEU A 50 -9.48 0.76 17.21
CA LEU A 50 -9.69 1.79 16.19
C LEU A 50 -11.13 1.66 15.68
N LEU A 51 -11.90 2.75 15.74
CA LEU A 51 -13.33 2.72 15.46
C LEU A 51 -13.75 3.84 14.50
N ASP A 52 -14.34 3.49 13.37
CA ASP A 52 -15.04 4.46 12.53
C ASP A 52 -16.40 4.84 13.13
N LEU A 53 -16.82 6.08 12.90
CA LEU A 53 -18.14 6.57 13.29
C LEU A 53 -19.23 6.27 12.27
N ARG A 54 -18.90 6.32 10.98
CA ARG A 54 -19.86 6.07 9.91
C ARG A 54 -19.81 4.60 9.52
N MET A 55 -20.72 3.82 10.10
CA MET A 55 -20.94 2.44 9.67
C MET A 55 -22.45 2.21 9.45
N PRO A 56 -22.84 1.35 8.49
CA PRO A 56 -24.22 0.94 8.28
C PRO A 56 -24.80 0.24 9.51
N GLU A 57 -26.13 0.31 9.66
CA GLU A 57 -26.94 -0.32 10.71
C GLU A 57 -26.67 0.19 12.13
N MET A 58 -25.43 0.08 12.61
CA MET A 58 -24.98 0.55 13.93
C MET A 58 -23.75 1.44 13.77
N ASN A 59 -23.91 2.73 14.07
CA ASN A 59 -22.82 3.70 13.97
C ASN A 59 -21.79 3.55 15.09
N GLY A 60 -20.60 4.14 14.91
CA GLY A 60 -19.51 4.02 15.88
C GLY A 60 -19.79 4.65 17.24
N ILE A 61 -20.70 5.64 17.36
CA ILE A 61 -21.08 6.19 18.66
C ILE A 61 -21.87 5.14 19.47
N GLU A 62 -22.76 4.40 18.82
CA GLU A 62 -23.52 3.31 19.46
C GLU A 62 -22.59 2.16 19.85
N VAL A 63 -21.67 1.77 18.98
CA VAL A 63 -20.63 0.77 19.29
C VAL A 63 -19.81 1.22 20.50
N LEU A 64 -19.33 2.46 20.51
CA LEU A 64 -18.56 3.02 21.62
C LEU A 64 -19.34 2.98 22.94
N ARG A 65 -20.63 3.36 22.93
CA ARG A 65 -21.48 3.27 24.14
C ARG A 65 -21.55 1.85 24.67
N GLN A 66 -21.71 0.86 23.80
CA GLN A 66 -21.77 -0.54 24.21
C GLN A 66 -20.40 -1.08 24.65
N ILE A 67 -19.30 -0.68 24.01
CA ILE A 67 -17.96 -0.99 24.51
C ILE A 67 -17.79 -0.44 25.92
N ARG A 68 -18.26 0.78 26.21
CA ARG A 68 -18.19 1.39 27.56
C ARG A 68 -19.05 0.67 28.61
N THR A 69 -20.11 -0.05 28.23
CA THR A 69 -20.86 -0.89 29.18
C THR A 69 -20.15 -2.21 29.47
N ILE A 70 -19.41 -2.75 28.50
CA ILE A 70 -18.61 -3.98 28.64
C ILE A 70 -17.30 -3.71 29.41
N ASP A 71 -16.66 -2.58 29.09
CA ASP A 71 -15.42 -2.09 29.67
C ASP A 71 -15.34 -0.55 29.59
N ALA A 72 -15.59 0.09 30.73
CA ALA A 72 -15.54 1.54 30.86
C ALA A 72 -14.14 2.14 30.63
N GLY A 73 -13.07 1.33 30.80
CA GLY A 73 -11.68 1.75 30.66
C GLY A 73 -11.04 1.42 29.31
N ALA A 74 -11.77 0.78 28.40
CA ALA A 74 -11.20 0.34 27.12
C ALA A 74 -10.60 1.49 26.31
N ALA A 75 -9.38 1.32 25.81
CA ALA A 75 -8.74 2.30 24.94
C ALA A 75 -9.40 2.26 23.56
N VAL A 76 -10.10 3.34 23.20
CA VAL A 76 -10.81 3.46 21.92
C VAL A 76 -10.42 4.78 21.28
N MET A 77 -9.88 4.72 20.07
CA MET A 77 -9.60 5.89 19.24
C MET A 77 -10.57 5.92 18.07
N ILE A 78 -11.15 7.09 17.85
CA ILE A 78 -11.98 7.31 16.67
C ILE A 78 -11.08 7.61 15.48
N LEU A 79 -11.35 6.95 14.36
CA LEU A 79 -10.68 7.18 13.10
C LEU A 79 -11.73 7.28 11.99
N THR A 80 -12.07 8.49 11.57
CA THR A 80 -13.19 8.70 10.62
C THR A 80 -12.86 9.67 9.48
N ALA A 81 -13.44 9.45 8.31
CA ALA A 81 -13.40 10.41 7.20
C ALA A 81 -14.39 11.57 7.40
N TRP A 82 -15.42 11.37 8.22
CA TRP A 82 -16.52 12.33 8.42
C TRP A 82 -16.85 12.50 9.90
N GLY A 83 -16.18 13.45 10.55
CA GLY A 83 -16.56 13.95 11.86
C GLY A 83 -17.32 15.27 11.72
N SER A 84 -18.51 15.36 12.32
CA SER A 84 -19.07 16.67 12.66
C SER A 84 -18.60 17.07 14.05
N ASP A 85 -18.55 18.38 14.33
CA ASP A 85 -18.23 18.90 15.67
C ASP A 85 -19.07 18.25 16.77
N ASP A 86 -20.33 17.91 16.47
CA ASP A 86 -21.24 17.28 17.42
C ASP A 86 -20.93 15.80 17.67
N LEU A 87 -20.53 15.06 16.63
CA LEU A 87 -20.11 13.66 16.76
C LEU A 87 -18.77 13.56 17.50
N GLU A 88 -17.84 14.46 17.22
CA GLU A 88 -16.57 14.53 17.94
C GLU A 88 -16.80 14.85 19.43
N LYS A 89 -17.64 15.84 19.75
CA LYS A 89 -18.01 16.16 21.14
C LYS A 89 -18.61 14.94 21.85
N GLN A 90 -19.53 14.22 21.20
CA GLN A 90 -20.13 13.01 21.77
C GLN A 90 -19.10 11.92 22.03
N ALA A 91 -18.21 11.66 21.08
CA ALA A 91 -17.12 10.69 21.26
C ALA A 91 -16.22 11.08 22.44
N ARG A 92 -15.82 12.36 22.53
CA ARG A 92 -15.00 12.86 23.64
C ARG A 92 -15.71 12.76 24.99
N GLN A 93 -17.01 13.04 25.06
CA GLN A 93 -17.81 12.86 26.28
C GLN A 93 -17.89 11.40 26.74
N LEU A 94 -17.81 10.46 25.80
CA LEU A 94 -17.76 9.01 26.08
C LEU A 94 -16.33 8.52 26.41
N GLY A 95 -15.36 9.43 26.54
CA GLY A 95 -14.02 9.12 27.00
C GLY A 95 -13.19 8.34 25.98
N VAL A 96 -13.25 8.71 24.70
CA VAL A 96 -12.30 8.18 23.69
C VAL A 96 -10.88 8.64 24.01
N THR A 97 -9.93 7.76 23.72
CA THR A 97 -8.49 8.00 23.92
C THR A 97 -7.98 9.08 22.99
N ASP A 98 -8.45 9.07 21.74
CA ASP A 98 -8.14 10.10 20.74
C ASP A 98 -9.22 10.14 19.64
N PHE A 99 -9.20 11.20 18.84
CA PHE A 99 -10.06 11.37 17.68
C PHE A 99 -9.23 11.88 16.50
N LEU A 100 -9.13 11.04 15.47
CA LEU A 100 -8.31 11.30 14.29
C LEU A 100 -9.15 11.25 13.02
N SER A 101 -8.71 12.02 12.03
CA SER A 101 -9.24 11.93 10.68
C SER A 101 -8.52 10.82 9.90
N LYS A 102 -9.27 10.03 9.12
CA LYS A 102 -8.72 9.08 8.13
C LYS A 102 -7.86 9.78 7.06
N THR A 103 -7.91 11.11 6.95
CA THR A 103 -7.06 11.92 6.07
C THR A 103 -5.61 12.07 6.56
N LEU A 104 -5.32 11.63 7.78
CA LEU A 104 -3.95 11.61 8.30
C LEU A 104 -3.13 10.50 7.65
N ALA A 105 -1.84 10.75 7.47
CA ALA A 105 -0.90 9.71 7.07
C ALA A 105 -0.95 8.54 8.06
N LEU A 106 -0.87 7.32 7.55
CA LEU A 106 -0.99 6.10 8.33
C LEU A 106 0.03 6.03 9.47
N ASP A 107 1.26 6.48 9.23
CA ASP A 107 2.31 6.58 10.26
C ASP A 107 1.88 7.45 11.45
N THR A 108 1.10 8.50 11.20
CA THR A 108 0.56 9.37 12.27
C THR A 108 -0.50 8.63 13.09
N VAL A 109 -1.35 7.84 12.44
CA VAL A 109 -2.37 7.02 13.12
C VAL A 109 -1.69 5.97 13.99
N VAL A 110 -0.72 5.24 13.43
CA VAL A 110 0.08 4.24 14.14
C VAL A 110 0.82 4.88 15.31
N ALA A 111 1.53 5.98 15.09
CA ALA A 111 2.26 6.67 16.15
C ALA A 111 1.34 7.24 17.24
N SER A 112 0.11 7.68 16.90
CA SER A 112 -0.84 8.10 17.93
C SER A 112 -1.29 6.90 18.76
N MET A 113 -1.63 5.78 18.12
CA MET A 113 -2.02 4.55 18.79
C MET A 113 -0.92 4.01 19.70
N GLU A 114 0.33 3.93 19.22
CA GLU A 114 1.48 3.41 19.97
C GLU A 114 1.76 4.19 21.25
N ARG A 115 1.43 5.49 21.32
CA ARG A 115 1.57 6.29 22.56
C ARG A 115 0.67 5.82 23.69
N PHE A 116 -0.41 5.12 23.35
CA PHE A 116 -1.40 4.63 24.32
C PHE A 116 -1.24 3.14 24.59
N LEU A 117 -0.40 2.44 23.83
CA LEU A 117 0.02 1.09 24.14
C LEU A 117 1.17 1.13 25.15
N PRO A 118 1.20 0.22 26.13
CA PRO A 118 2.37 0.10 26.99
C PRO A 118 3.61 -0.24 26.13
N PRO A 119 4.77 0.37 26.41
CA PRO A 119 5.99 0.03 25.70
C PRO A 119 6.24 -1.49 25.80
N PRO A 120 6.74 -2.14 24.74
CA PRO A 120 7.10 -3.54 24.80
C PRO A 120 8.10 -3.72 25.95
N ASP A 121 7.73 -4.60 26.88
CA ASP A 121 8.40 -4.93 28.15
C ASP A 121 9.92 -4.67 28.11
N GLN A 122 10.32 -3.45 28.49
CA GLN A 122 11.68 -3.16 28.88
C GLN A 122 11.73 -3.40 30.38
N ALA A 123 12.21 -4.58 30.74
CA ALA A 123 12.74 -4.82 32.07
C ALA A 123 13.68 -3.66 32.44
N GLU A 124 13.33 -2.98 33.54
CA GLU A 124 14.22 -2.21 34.41
C GLU A 124 15.04 -1.08 33.77
N SER A 125 14.56 0.18 33.91
CA SER A 125 15.19 1.18 34.82
C SER A 125 14.71 2.62 34.54
N SER A 126 14.13 3.20 35.61
CA SER A 126 14.17 4.62 36.03
C SER A 126 14.10 5.77 34.99
N SER A 127 12.89 6.31 34.80
CA SER A 127 12.41 7.67 35.14
C SER A 127 13.29 8.94 34.82
N PRO A 128 12.74 10.17 34.91
CA PRO A 128 12.25 10.92 33.76
C PRO A 128 13.01 12.24 33.54
N SER A 129 13.28 12.62 32.29
CA SER A 129 13.63 14.01 31.97
C SER A 129 12.84 14.51 30.78
N ALA A 130 12.09 15.57 31.04
CA ALA A 130 11.29 16.31 30.10
C ALA A 130 12.18 17.04 29.10
N GLU A 131 12.22 16.56 27.86
CA GLU A 131 12.60 17.38 26.71
C GLU A 131 11.58 17.21 25.60
N LYS A 132 10.91 18.31 25.24
CA LYS A 132 10.05 18.42 24.06
C LYS A 132 10.86 18.05 22.80
N PRO A 133 10.46 17.05 22.00
CA PRO A 133 11.07 16.85 20.70
C PRO A 133 10.46 17.84 19.70
N LYS A 134 11.30 18.76 19.25
CA LYS A 134 11.15 19.59 18.06
C LYS A 134 10.63 18.76 16.89
N GLU A 135 9.68 19.34 16.15
CA GLU A 135 9.25 18.89 14.82
C GLU A 135 10.46 18.49 13.97
N LYS A 136 10.67 17.18 13.85
CA LYS A 136 11.50 16.61 12.79
C LYS A 136 10.54 15.93 11.84
N ARG A 137 10.32 16.58 10.70
CA ARG A 137 9.75 15.97 9.49
C ARG A 137 10.36 14.57 9.32
N ALA A 138 9.53 13.53 9.43
CA ALA A 138 9.92 12.19 9.02
C ALA A 138 9.63 12.03 7.52
N PRO A 139 10.53 11.38 6.76
CA PRO A 139 10.45 11.29 5.31
C PRO A 139 9.66 10.04 4.89
N SER A 140 8.38 10.19 4.52
CA SER A 140 7.71 9.20 3.68
C SER A 140 8.17 9.41 2.24
N LYS A 141 9.37 8.90 1.91
CA LYS A 141 9.84 8.86 0.51
C LYS A 141 9.00 7.83 -0.25
N VAL A 142 7.89 8.29 -0.83
CA VAL A 142 7.42 7.76 -2.12
C VAL A 142 8.67 7.73 -3.02
N LEU A 143 9.02 6.55 -3.54
CA LEU A 143 10.22 6.42 -4.36
C LEU A 143 9.98 7.27 -5.63
N GLU A 144 11.02 7.95 -6.12
CA GLU A 144 10.97 8.81 -7.32
C GLU A 144 10.42 8.11 -8.60
N ASN A 145 10.22 6.79 -8.55
CA ASN A 145 9.75 5.94 -9.65
C ASN A 145 8.34 5.33 -9.44
N ASP A 146 7.59 5.73 -8.41
CA ASP A 146 6.23 5.19 -8.17
C ASP A 146 5.19 5.87 -9.08
N ARG A 147 5.15 5.43 -10.34
CA ARG A 147 4.23 5.92 -11.37
C ARG A 147 2.88 5.21 -11.29
N VAL A 148 1.82 6.01 -11.21
CA VAL A 148 0.42 5.58 -11.29
C VAL A 148 -0.12 6.00 -12.65
N LEU A 149 -0.78 5.09 -13.35
CA LEU A 149 -1.51 5.41 -14.58
C LEU A 149 -3.00 5.54 -14.27
N LEU A 150 -3.54 6.74 -14.41
CA LEU A 150 -4.97 7.00 -14.36
C LEU A 150 -5.55 6.87 -15.77
N ILE A 151 -6.43 5.90 -15.98
CA ILE A 151 -7.16 5.70 -17.23
C ILE A 151 -8.56 6.27 -17.02
N GLY A 152 -8.85 7.41 -17.62
CA GLY A 152 -10.09 8.14 -17.41
C GLY A 152 -10.39 9.07 -18.57
N SER A 153 -11.67 9.35 -18.81
CA SER A 153 -12.08 10.32 -19.83
C SER A 153 -11.45 11.70 -19.56
N ASN A 154 -11.25 12.52 -20.60
CA ASN A 154 -10.73 13.90 -20.45
C ASN A 154 -11.79 14.85 -19.88
N THR A 155 -12.23 14.58 -18.66
CA THR A 155 -13.22 15.34 -17.92
C THR A 155 -12.56 16.14 -16.80
N ASP A 156 -13.31 17.10 -16.24
CA ASP A 156 -12.86 17.90 -15.11
C ASP A 156 -12.55 17.04 -13.87
N ALA A 157 -13.26 15.92 -13.70
CA ALA A 157 -13.02 14.96 -12.63
C ALA A 157 -11.63 14.30 -12.71
N SER A 158 -11.23 13.80 -13.89
CA SER A 158 -9.91 13.21 -14.11
C SER A 158 -8.78 14.24 -13.90
N ARG A 159 -9.02 15.50 -14.31
CA ARG A 159 -8.05 16.59 -14.12
C ARG A 159 -7.89 16.95 -12.65
N TYR A 160 -9.01 17.05 -11.93
CA TYR A 160 -9.02 17.29 -10.50
C TYR A 160 -8.31 16.18 -9.73
N LEU A 161 -8.65 14.90 -9.98
CA LEU A 161 -8.00 13.76 -9.34
C LEU A 161 -6.50 13.72 -9.63
N LYS A 162 -6.08 13.97 -10.88
CA LYS A 162 -4.66 14.06 -11.23
C LYS A 162 -3.94 15.12 -10.37
N GLN A 163 -4.51 16.33 -10.29
CA GLN A 163 -3.91 17.43 -9.55
C GLN A 163 -3.85 17.15 -8.05
N PHE A 164 -4.93 16.61 -7.49
CA PHE A 164 -5.03 16.23 -6.09
C PHE A 164 -3.98 15.17 -5.71
N LEU A 165 -3.89 14.09 -6.48
CA LEU A 165 -2.93 13.02 -6.23
C LEU A 165 -1.47 13.48 -6.42
N ALA A 166 -1.21 14.36 -7.40
CA ALA A 166 0.11 14.94 -7.59
C ALA A 166 0.54 15.80 -6.38
N GLN A 167 -0.38 16.56 -5.77
CA GLN A 167 -0.11 17.30 -4.53
C GLN A 167 0.22 16.40 -3.35
N ARG A 168 -0.25 15.14 -3.37
CA ARG A 168 0.07 14.10 -2.38
C ARG A 168 1.35 13.32 -2.68
N GLY A 169 2.11 13.72 -3.72
CA GLY A 169 3.41 13.15 -4.04
C GLY A 169 3.38 11.95 -4.99
N PHE A 170 2.22 11.61 -5.57
CA PHE A 170 2.14 10.55 -6.58
C PHE A 170 2.53 11.06 -7.97
N HIS A 171 3.27 10.25 -8.73
CA HIS A 171 3.58 10.54 -10.13
C HIS A 171 2.45 9.99 -11.02
N ILE A 172 1.49 10.85 -11.37
CA ILE A 172 0.30 10.46 -12.16
C ILE A 172 0.50 10.74 -13.65
N GLU A 173 0.44 9.69 -14.46
CA GLU A 173 0.23 9.79 -15.90
C GLU A 173 -1.25 9.52 -16.24
N VAL A 174 -1.78 10.18 -17.27
CA VAL A 174 -3.20 10.04 -17.65
C VAL A 174 -3.31 9.48 -19.06
N ALA A 175 -4.10 8.42 -19.20
CA ALA A 175 -4.59 7.92 -20.48
C ALA A 175 -6.06 8.27 -20.65
N HIS A 176 -6.41 8.83 -21.81
CA HIS A 176 -7.78 9.27 -22.08
C HIS A 176 -8.69 8.21 -22.70
N ASP A 177 -8.09 7.10 -23.15
CA ASP A 177 -8.79 5.96 -23.71
C ASP A 177 -7.97 4.67 -23.52
N GLY A 178 -8.58 3.52 -23.81
CA GLY A 178 -7.93 2.22 -23.68
C GLY A 178 -6.75 1.99 -24.63
N SER A 179 -6.73 2.61 -25.81
CA SER A 179 -5.62 2.47 -26.76
C SER A 179 -4.37 3.20 -26.26
N ALA A 180 -4.53 4.46 -25.85
CA ALA A 180 -3.50 5.27 -25.23
C ALA A 180 -2.98 4.60 -23.95
N ALA A 181 -3.88 4.07 -23.11
CA ALA A 181 -3.49 3.33 -21.90
C ALA A 181 -2.59 2.14 -22.21
N LEU A 182 -2.98 1.29 -23.18
CA LEU A 182 -2.20 0.11 -23.54
C LEU A 182 -0.86 0.46 -24.21
N GLN A 183 -0.76 1.59 -24.90
CA GLN A 183 0.50 2.10 -25.43
C GLN A 183 1.42 2.56 -24.30
N LEU A 184 0.90 3.34 -23.34
CA LEU A 184 1.66 3.80 -22.18
C LEU A 184 2.17 2.64 -21.35
N VAL A 185 1.31 1.67 -21.00
CA VAL A 185 1.71 0.45 -20.26
C VAL A 185 2.81 -0.34 -20.99
N SER A 186 2.80 -0.35 -22.33
CA SER A 186 3.82 -1.06 -23.11
C SER A 186 5.15 -0.31 -23.18
N LYS A 187 5.11 1.02 -23.10
CA LYS A 187 6.30 1.89 -23.13
C LYS A 187 6.97 1.96 -21.77
N GLU A 188 6.16 2.15 -20.73
CA GLU A 188 6.57 2.24 -19.34
C GLU A 188 5.53 1.51 -18.49
N MET A 189 5.96 0.47 -17.78
CA MET A 189 5.02 -0.33 -16.99
C MET A 189 4.71 0.42 -15.69
N PRO A 190 3.48 0.93 -15.51
CA PRO A 190 3.12 1.57 -14.24
C PRO A 190 3.07 0.51 -13.14
N ARG A 191 3.33 0.93 -11.90
CA ARG A 191 3.21 0.02 -10.75
C ARG A 191 1.74 -0.25 -10.40
N LEU A 192 0.90 0.75 -10.66
CA LEU A 192 -0.51 0.74 -10.34
C LEU A 192 -1.29 1.46 -11.45
N ILE A 193 -2.43 0.88 -11.84
CA ILE A 193 -3.42 1.48 -12.74
C ILE A 193 -4.68 1.81 -11.95
N VAL A 194 -5.16 3.04 -12.09
CA VAL A 194 -6.53 3.42 -11.69
C VAL A 194 -7.36 3.45 -12.97
N LEU A 195 -8.35 2.58 -13.07
CA LEU A 195 -9.14 2.39 -14.29
C LEU A 195 -10.58 2.83 -14.07
N ASP A 196 -10.97 3.90 -14.75
CA ASP A 196 -12.36 4.25 -14.96
C ASP A 196 -13.05 3.17 -15.82
N MET A 197 -14.17 2.60 -15.35
CA MET A 197 -14.94 1.59 -16.08
C MET A 197 -15.85 2.18 -17.16
N ASP A 198 -16.25 3.44 -17.01
CA ASP A 198 -17.16 4.19 -17.89
C ASP A 198 -16.40 4.99 -18.94
N LEU A 199 -15.51 4.29 -19.67
CA LEU A 199 -14.74 4.88 -20.77
C LEU A 199 -15.53 4.85 -22.07
N GLN A 200 -15.45 5.94 -22.83
CA GLN A 200 -15.92 5.96 -24.21
C GLN A 200 -14.98 5.16 -25.10
N GLY A 201 -15.52 4.33 -25.99
CA GLY A 201 -14.75 3.48 -26.89
C GLY A 201 -14.49 2.09 -26.30
N MET A 202 -13.23 1.77 -25.98
CA MET A 202 -12.90 0.48 -25.36
C MET A 202 -13.28 0.49 -23.89
N GLY A 203 -14.36 -0.21 -23.51
CA GLY A 203 -14.82 -0.28 -22.13
C GLY A 203 -13.79 -0.90 -21.18
N GLY A 204 -13.87 -0.55 -19.90
CA GLY A 204 -12.94 -0.98 -18.84
C GLY A 204 -12.62 -2.48 -18.83
N PRO A 205 -13.61 -3.39 -18.89
CA PRO A 205 -13.34 -4.84 -18.90
C PRO A 205 -12.46 -5.31 -20.06
N ALA A 206 -12.62 -4.69 -21.24
CA ALA A 206 -11.82 -5.03 -22.42
C ALA A 206 -10.36 -4.56 -22.27
N ILE A 207 -10.13 -3.43 -21.61
CA ILE A 207 -8.80 -2.93 -21.28
C ILE A 207 -8.12 -3.91 -20.32
N VAL A 208 -8.79 -4.33 -19.25
CA VAL A 208 -8.17 -5.25 -18.29
C VAL A 208 -7.82 -6.60 -18.91
N ARG A 209 -8.71 -7.17 -19.74
CA ARG A 209 -8.40 -8.39 -20.51
C ARG A 209 -7.14 -8.23 -21.36
N LYS A 210 -6.96 -7.08 -22.02
CA LYS A 210 -5.76 -6.78 -22.81
C LYS A 210 -4.51 -6.56 -21.96
N LEU A 211 -4.65 -5.95 -20.79
CA LEU A 211 -3.56 -5.83 -19.83
C LEU A 211 -3.11 -7.22 -19.36
N ARG A 212 -4.05 -8.13 -19.09
CA ARG A 212 -3.76 -9.51 -18.69
C ARG A 212 -3.15 -10.35 -19.81
N THR A 213 -3.61 -10.23 -21.06
CA THR A 213 -2.93 -10.92 -22.20
C THR A 213 -1.51 -10.41 -22.42
N LYS A 214 -1.24 -9.14 -22.09
CA LYS A 214 0.11 -8.56 -22.03
C LYS A 214 0.87 -8.86 -20.74
N LYS A 215 0.34 -9.73 -19.87
CA LYS A 215 0.90 -10.12 -18.57
C LYS A 215 1.22 -8.93 -17.66
N TYR A 216 0.41 -7.88 -17.70
CA TYR A 216 0.48 -6.82 -16.69
C TYR A 216 0.18 -7.44 -15.33
N THR A 217 1.13 -7.33 -14.42
CA THR A 217 1.00 -7.88 -13.06
C THR A 217 0.72 -6.79 -12.02
N GLY A 218 0.88 -5.51 -12.37
CA GLY A 218 0.68 -4.39 -11.45
C GLY A 218 -0.74 -4.32 -10.89
N VAL A 219 -0.90 -3.50 -9.84
CA VAL A 219 -2.21 -3.35 -9.18
C VAL A 219 -3.16 -2.61 -10.11
N ILE A 220 -4.43 -3.02 -10.10
CA ILE A 220 -5.53 -2.32 -10.75
C ILE A 220 -6.57 -1.96 -9.69
N ILE A 221 -6.90 -0.67 -9.61
CA ILE A 221 -8.04 -0.13 -8.87
C ILE A 221 -9.09 0.27 -9.89
N MET A 222 -10.32 -0.20 -9.76
CA MET A 222 -11.41 0.13 -10.69
C MET A 222 -12.27 1.26 -10.12
N LEU A 223 -12.70 2.21 -10.95
CA LEU A 223 -13.68 3.24 -10.61
C LEU A 223 -14.98 2.94 -11.36
N SER A 224 -16.08 2.70 -10.66
CA SER A 224 -17.36 2.29 -11.25
C SER A 224 -18.51 3.23 -10.89
N SER A 225 -19.39 3.53 -11.84
CA SER A 225 -20.67 4.19 -11.56
C SER A 225 -21.78 3.24 -11.08
N THR A 226 -21.57 1.92 -11.17
CA THR A 226 -22.54 0.90 -10.77
C THR A 226 -21.92 -0.14 -9.85
N GLU A 227 -22.67 -0.57 -8.84
CA GLU A 227 -22.32 -1.67 -7.95
C GLU A 227 -23.02 -2.94 -8.43
N ASP A 228 -22.58 -3.47 -9.58
CA ASP A 228 -23.11 -4.74 -10.13
C ASP A 228 -22.19 -5.90 -9.75
N ASP A 229 -22.78 -7.03 -9.35
CA ASP A 229 -22.11 -8.30 -9.03
C ASP A 229 -21.19 -8.77 -10.17
N THR A 230 -21.49 -8.40 -11.41
CA THR A 230 -20.63 -8.69 -12.57
C THR A 230 -19.25 -8.01 -12.47
N LEU A 231 -19.17 -6.81 -11.90
CA LEU A 231 -17.92 -6.07 -11.70
C LEU A 231 -17.13 -6.62 -10.51
N VAL A 232 -17.82 -7.04 -9.45
CA VAL A 232 -17.20 -7.67 -8.28
C VAL A 232 -16.53 -8.99 -8.66
N ASN A 233 -17.24 -9.85 -9.40
CA ASN A 233 -16.66 -11.09 -9.93
C ASN A 233 -15.49 -10.81 -10.88
N LEU A 234 -15.63 -9.80 -11.73
CA LEU A 234 -14.56 -9.35 -12.61
C LEU A 234 -13.33 -8.86 -11.81
N ALA A 235 -13.52 -8.15 -10.70
CA ALA A 235 -12.42 -7.70 -9.87
C ALA A 235 -11.68 -8.84 -9.17
N ILE A 236 -12.43 -9.81 -8.64
CA ILE A 236 -11.91 -11.02 -7.99
C ILE A 236 -11.13 -11.89 -8.98
N ASP A 237 -11.75 -12.26 -10.10
CA ASP A 237 -11.13 -13.11 -11.13
C ASP A 237 -9.87 -12.48 -11.73
N MET A 238 -9.80 -11.15 -11.70
CA MET A 238 -8.72 -10.40 -12.30
C MET A 238 -7.76 -9.79 -11.28
N GLY A 239 -7.74 -10.26 -10.03
CA GLY A 239 -6.73 -9.87 -9.03
C GLY A 239 -6.62 -8.35 -8.82
N SER A 240 -7.77 -7.68 -8.84
CA SER A 240 -7.87 -6.23 -8.60
C SER A 240 -7.81 -5.99 -7.10
N VAL A 241 -7.18 -4.89 -6.68
CA VAL A 241 -7.05 -4.59 -5.25
C VAL A 241 -8.32 -3.97 -4.70
N ASP A 242 -9.04 -3.19 -5.51
CA ASP A 242 -10.22 -2.46 -5.04
C ASP A 242 -11.16 -2.04 -6.19
N ILE A 243 -12.44 -1.84 -5.86
CA ILE A 243 -13.43 -1.16 -6.70
C ILE A 243 -13.97 0.03 -5.91
N LEU A 244 -13.84 1.24 -6.45
CA LEU A 244 -14.35 2.47 -5.86
C LEU A 244 -15.58 2.97 -6.63
N GLY A 245 -16.65 3.28 -5.90
CA GLY A 245 -17.85 3.89 -6.46
C GLY A 245 -17.61 5.34 -6.91
N LYS A 246 -18.31 5.77 -7.97
CA LYS A 246 -18.36 7.16 -8.41
C LYS A 246 -19.59 7.88 -7.85
N PRO A 247 -19.46 9.16 -7.45
CA PRO A 247 -18.26 9.99 -7.50
C PRO A 247 -17.20 9.52 -6.49
N VAL A 248 -15.95 9.46 -6.94
CA VAL A 248 -14.84 8.93 -6.13
C VAL A 248 -14.43 9.97 -5.10
N ASP A 249 -14.39 9.58 -3.84
CA ASP A 249 -13.73 10.35 -2.79
C ASP A 249 -12.21 10.34 -3.03
N PRO A 250 -11.57 11.49 -3.28
CA PRO A 250 -10.13 11.57 -3.53
C PRO A 250 -9.28 11.01 -2.40
N GLU A 251 -9.73 11.11 -1.15
CA GLU A 251 -9.01 10.59 0.01
C GLU A 251 -9.08 9.06 0.06
N ARG A 252 -10.26 8.49 -0.23
CA ARG A 252 -10.43 7.04 -0.39
C ARG A 252 -9.53 6.50 -1.50
N LEU A 253 -9.40 7.24 -2.61
CA LEU A 253 -8.49 6.87 -3.68
C LEU A 253 -7.03 6.91 -3.23
N VAL A 254 -6.61 7.91 -2.43
CA VAL A 254 -5.24 7.95 -1.86
C VAL A 254 -4.96 6.71 -1.02
N VAL A 255 -5.89 6.33 -0.15
CA VAL A 255 -5.76 5.11 0.68
C VAL A 255 -5.59 3.89 -0.22
N ALA A 256 -6.49 3.67 -1.18
CA ALA A 256 -6.44 2.54 -2.09
C ALA A 256 -5.12 2.49 -2.89
N LEU A 257 -4.60 3.65 -3.32
CA LEU A 257 -3.30 3.78 -3.97
C LEU A 257 -2.15 3.35 -3.06
N GLN A 258 -2.14 3.81 -1.80
CA GLN A 258 -1.12 3.43 -0.82
C GLN A 258 -1.16 1.92 -0.55
N VAL A 259 -2.35 1.33 -0.39
CA VAL A 259 -2.51 -0.13 -0.24
C VAL A 259 -1.92 -0.86 -1.43
N GLY A 260 -2.29 -0.47 -2.65
CA GLY A 260 -1.81 -1.10 -3.87
C GLY A 260 -0.29 -1.04 -4.02
N MET A 261 0.34 0.07 -3.62
CA MET A 261 1.80 0.19 -3.64
C MET A 261 2.46 -0.73 -2.60
N LEU A 262 1.89 -0.85 -1.40
CA LEU A 262 2.42 -1.70 -0.32
C LEU A 262 2.31 -3.20 -0.61
N LEU A 263 1.17 -3.66 -1.12
CA LEU A 263 0.95 -5.08 -1.42
C LEU A 263 1.98 -5.62 -2.42
N ARG A 264 2.40 -4.80 -3.39
CA ARG A 264 3.45 -5.17 -4.34
C ARG A 264 4.85 -5.18 -3.74
N MET A 265 5.12 -4.36 -2.72
CA MET A 265 6.41 -4.40 -2.03
C MET A 265 6.59 -5.73 -1.30
N LYS A 266 5.52 -6.26 -0.71
CA LYS A 266 5.54 -7.53 0.01
C LYS A 266 5.73 -8.71 -0.95
N GLU A 267 4.91 -8.82 -2.00
CA GLU A 267 5.08 -9.86 -3.02
C GLU A 267 6.48 -9.84 -3.66
N ALA A 268 6.97 -8.65 -4.02
CA ALA A 268 8.29 -8.51 -4.62
C ALA A 268 9.45 -8.75 -3.65
N SER A 269 9.29 -8.46 -2.35
CA SER A 269 10.32 -8.75 -1.33
C SER A 269 10.33 -10.22 -0.96
N GLU A 270 9.17 -10.84 -0.74
CA GLU A 270 9.04 -12.26 -0.45
C GLU A 270 9.57 -13.11 -1.62
N MET A 271 9.18 -12.80 -2.85
CA MET A 271 9.71 -13.47 -4.06
C MET A 271 11.21 -13.27 -4.25
N ALA A 272 11.77 -12.14 -3.81
CA ALA A 272 13.21 -11.84 -3.92
C ALA A 272 14.01 -12.53 -2.82
N GLU A 273 13.54 -12.52 -1.58
CA GLU A 273 14.19 -13.14 -0.41
C GLU A 273 14.20 -14.66 -0.51
N GLU A 274 13.10 -15.27 -0.95
CA GLU A 274 13.00 -16.73 -1.12
C GLU A 274 13.91 -17.27 -2.26
N ARG A 275 14.37 -16.38 -3.15
CA ARG A 275 15.21 -16.71 -4.31
C ARG A 275 16.61 -16.10 -4.26
N LEU A 276 16.96 -15.37 -3.20
CA LEU A 276 18.25 -14.69 -3.10
C LEU A 276 19.35 -15.72 -2.81
N LYS A 277 20.21 -15.95 -3.81
CA LYS A 277 21.35 -16.87 -3.70
C LYS A 277 22.64 -16.08 -3.86
N CYS A 278 23.75 -16.60 -3.36
CA CYS A 278 25.05 -16.14 -3.81
C CYS A 278 25.35 -16.78 -5.18
N PRO A 279 25.83 -16.03 -6.19
CA PRO A 279 26.22 -16.62 -7.48
C PRO A 279 27.32 -17.68 -7.34
N ASN A 280 28.13 -17.60 -6.28
CA ASN A 280 29.18 -18.57 -5.96
C ASN A 280 28.70 -19.70 -5.03
N GLY A 281 27.39 -19.84 -4.78
CA GLY A 281 26.81 -20.97 -4.04
C GLY A 281 26.79 -20.85 -2.50
N HIS A 282 27.25 -19.73 -1.93
CA HIS A 282 27.16 -19.49 -0.48
C HIS A 282 25.72 -19.22 -0.03
N VAL A 283 25.15 -20.13 0.76
CA VAL A 283 23.76 -20.06 1.25
C VAL A 283 23.67 -19.23 2.54
N GLY A 284 22.71 -18.30 2.62
CA GLY A 284 22.42 -17.52 3.83
C GLY A 284 23.46 -16.44 4.19
N GLN A 285 24.39 -16.12 3.27
CA GLN A 285 25.51 -15.19 3.52
C GLN A 285 25.36 -13.84 2.80
N MET A 286 24.15 -13.49 2.39
CA MET A 286 23.85 -12.25 1.66
C MET A 286 23.36 -11.18 2.64
N THR A 287 24.03 -10.04 2.69
CA THR A 287 23.63 -8.90 3.53
C THR A 287 23.26 -7.69 2.67
N PRO A 288 22.22 -6.92 3.03
CA PRO A 288 21.88 -5.68 2.34
C PRO A 288 23.06 -4.70 2.31
N MET A 289 23.29 -4.10 1.15
CA MET A 289 24.25 -3.00 1.01
C MET A 289 23.58 -1.70 1.41
N HIS A 290 23.93 -1.16 2.58
CA HIS A 290 23.54 0.21 2.95
C HIS A 290 24.60 1.18 2.41
N THR A 291 24.38 1.74 1.21
CA THR A 291 25.28 2.79 0.71
C THR A 291 24.96 4.12 1.38
N LYS A 292 25.92 4.72 2.08
CA LYS A 292 25.95 6.18 2.21
C LYS A 292 26.11 6.77 0.80
N PRO A 293 25.39 7.85 0.45
CA PRO A 293 25.51 8.44 -0.87
C PRO A 293 26.96 8.89 -1.11
N HIS A 294 27.60 8.34 -2.15
CA HIS A 294 28.83 8.92 -2.69
C HIS A 294 28.46 10.19 -3.47
N GLU A 295 29.16 11.29 -3.18
CA GLU A 295 29.05 12.53 -3.94
C GLU A 295 29.33 12.25 -5.43
N GLY A 296 28.29 12.39 -6.26
CA GLY A 296 28.39 12.27 -7.72
C GLY A 296 27.67 11.06 -8.35
N ALA A 297 27.11 10.13 -7.57
CA ALA A 297 26.29 9.04 -8.11
C ALA A 297 24.79 9.36 -7.99
N SER A 298 24.11 9.49 -9.13
CA SER A 298 22.68 9.86 -9.23
C SER A 298 21.73 8.68 -9.03
N SER A 299 21.93 7.84 -8.00
CA SER A 299 20.91 6.97 -7.37
C SER A 299 21.53 6.09 -6.27
N PRO A 300 20.82 5.80 -5.16
CA PRO A 300 21.24 4.78 -4.21
C PRO A 300 20.96 3.40 -4.82
N GLU A 301 22.01 2.69 -5.21
CA GLU A 301 21.90 1.34 -5.75
C GLU A 301 21.60 0.33 -4.61
N SER A 302 20.31 0.05 -4.39
CA SER A 302 19.85 -0.98 -3.46
C SER A 302 20.24 -2.38 -3.96
N GLY A 303 21.03 -3.12 -3.17
CA GLY A 303 21.46 -4.48 -3.49
C GLY A 303 21.94 -5.25 -2.27
N TRP A 304 22.54 -6.41 -2.50
CA TRP A 304 23.10 -7.29 -1.48
C TRP A 304 24.52 -7.69 -1.83
N MET A 305 25.35 -7.87 -0.81
CA MET A 305 26.72 -8.36 -0.94
C MET A 305 26.86 -9.66 -0.17
N CYS A 306 27.55 -10.63 -0.79
CA CYS A 306 27.95 -11.85 -0.11
C CYS A 306 29.12 -11.56 0.84
N GLN A 307 28.96 -11.88 2.12
CA GLN A 307 30.01 -11.67 3.12
C GLN A 307 31.22 -12.60 2.96
N VAL A 308 31.06 -13.72 2.24
CA VAL A 308 32.13 -14.71 2.06
C VAL A 308 33.02 -14.38 0.85
N CYS A 309 32.42 -13.99 -0.27
CA CYS A 309 33.16 -13.82 -1.53
C CYS A 309 33.04 -12.42 -2.15
N GLY A 310 32.32 -11.50 -1.51
CA GLY A 310 32.13 -10.13 -1.99
C GLY A 310 31.24 -10.01 -3.23
N ALA A 311 30.61 -11.08 -3.69
CA ALA A 311 29.71 -11.03 -4.84
C ALA A 311 28.52 -10.10 -4.59
N ILE A 312 28.22 -9.22 -5.54
CA ILE A 312 27.14 -8.24 -5.46
C ILE A 312 25.96 -8.70 -6.30
N VAL A 313 24.77 -8.65 -5.71
CA VAL A 313 23.48 -8.89 -6.37
C VAL A 313 22.68 -7.61 -6.28
N MET A 314 22.27 -7.09 -7.44
CA MET A 314 21.49 -5.85 -7.52
C MET A 314 20.00 -6.13 -7.52
N ARG A 315 19.20 -5.15 -7.10
CA ARG A 315 17.74 -5.26 -7.19
C ARG A 315 17.25 -4.67 -8.52
N CYS A 316 16.55 -5.47 -9.32
CA CYS A 316 15.82 -5.01 -10.49
C CYS A 316 14.68 -4.07 -10.08
N ILE A 317 14.22 -3.19 -10.99
CA ILE A 317 13.04 -2.35 -10.78
C ILE A 317 11.76 -3.14 -10.44
N CYS A 318 11.64 -4.40 -10.89
CA CYS A 318 10.52 -5.27 -10.54
C CYS A 318 10.72 -6.05 -9.22
N GLY A 319 11.83 -5.80 -8.51
CA GLY A 319 12.21 -6.49 -7.28
C GLY A 319 13.11 -7.72 -7.46
N TRP A 320 13.23 -8.25 -8.69
CA TRP A 320 14.01 -9.46 -8.98
C TRP A 320 15.52 -9.29 -8.74
N PRO A 321 16.22 -10.29 -8.18
CA PRO A 321 17.67 -10.22 -8.01
C PRO A 321 18.42 -10.33 -9.35
N LEU A 322 19.27 -9.36 -9.64
CA LEU A 322 20.15 -9.32 -10.81
C LEU A 322 21.56 -9.68 -10.40
N TYR A 323 22.04 -10.79 -10.95
CA TYR A 323 23.38 -11.32 -10.68
C TYR A 323 24.38 -10.74 -11.65
N ARG A 324 25.54 -10.33 -11.15
CA ARG A 324 26.64 -9.86 -11.98
C ARG A 324 27.43 -11.06 -12.52
N ASP A 325 27.58 -11.14 -13.83
CA ASP A 325 28.42 -12.13 -14.49
C ASP A 325 29.91 -11.90 -14.12
N PRO A 326 30.62 -12.90 -13.58
CA PRO A 326 32.00 -12.74 -13.13
C PRO A 326 33.01 -12.47 -14.25
N SER A 327 32.70 -12.86 -15.49
CA SER A 327 33.61 -12.79 -16.65
C SER A 327 33.47 -11.47 -17.40
N THR A 328 32.25 -10.96 -17.50
CA THR A 328 31.92 -9.76 -18.28
C THR A 328 31.63 -8.54 -17.41
N LEU A 329 31.47 -8.74 -16.10
CA LEU A 329 31.12 -7.69 -15.14
C LEU A 329 29.77 -7.00 -15.43
N ALA A 330 28.96 -7.55 -16.34
CA ALA A 330 27.61 -7.10 -16.65
C ALA A 330 26.58 -7.78 -15.74
N PHE A 331 25.46 -7.13 -15.46
CA PHE A 331 24.32 -7.78 -14.81
C PHE A 331 23.55 -8.64 -15.81
N GLU A 332 23.08 -9.80 -15.36
CA GLU A 332 22.17 -10.62 -16.15
C GLU A 332 20.85 -9.89 -16.43
N ASP A 333 20.20 -10.28 -17.52
CA ASP A 333 18.84 -9.84 -17.80
C ASP A 333 17.89 -10.34 -16.71
N CYS A 334 16.87 -9.54 -16.43
CA CYS A 334 15.91 -9.88 -15.39
C CYS A 334 15.15 -11.16 -15.75
N LYS A 335 15.30 -12.23 -14.98
CA LYS A 335 14.61 -13.50 -15.24
C LYS A 335 13.14 -13.50 -14.82
N ASN A 336 12.64 -12.41 -14.23
CA ASN A 336 11.20 -12.20 -14.10
C ASN A 336 10.61 -12.02 -15.51
N PRO A 337 9.81 -12.97 -16.04
CA PRO A 337 9.28 -12.91 -17.41
C PRO A 337 8.36 -11.69 -17.64
N ASP A 338 7.89 -11.07 -16.57
CA ASP A 338 6.99 -9.92 -16.60
C ASP A 338 7.76 -8.59 -16.46
N CYS A 339 9.10 -8.61 -16.37
CA CYS A 339 9.90 -7.39 -16.26
C CYS A 339 10.29 -6.81 -17.62
N LEU A 340 10.21 -5.49 -17.79
CA LEU A 340 10.70 -4.78 -18.99
C LEU A 340 12.19 -5.03 -19.29
N LEU A 341 12.99 -5.41 -18.28
CA LEU A 341 14.40 -5.75 -18.44
C LEU A 341 14.65 -7.22 -18.81
N ALA A 342 13.60 -8.05 -18.89
CA ALA A 342 13.73 -9.47 -19.21
C ALA A 342 14.08 -9.75 -20.67
N ASN A 343 13.97 -8.76 -21.55
CA ASN A 343 14.06 -8.94 -23.00
C ASN A 343 14.91 -7.89 -23.75
N LYS A 344 15.76 -7.12 -23.05
CA LYS A 344 16.56 -6.07 -23.71
C LYS A 344 17.60 -6.63 -24.70
N ASN A 345 18.02 -7.90 -24.59
CA ASN A 345 18.92 -8.53 -25.55
C ASN A 345 18.22 -9.35 -26.66
N SER A 346 16.95 -9.75 -26.48
CA SER A 346 16.18 -10.45 -27.52
C SER A 346 15.87 -9.56 -28.74
N ALA A 347 15.86 -8.23 -28.56
CA ALA A 347 15.64 -7.26 -29.63
C ALA A 347 16.91 -6.87 -30.40
N LYS A 348 18.11 -7.04 -29.81
CA LYS A 348 19.39 -6.73 -30.49
C LYS A 348 19.94 -7.89 -31.34
N GLY A 349 19.39 -9.10 -31.19
CA GLY A 349 19.81 -10.28 -31.94
C GLY A 349 19.08 -10.51 -33.28
N LYS A 350 18.08 -9.69 -33.64
CA LYS A 350 17.29 -9.89 -34.87
C LYS A 350 17.61 -8.95 -36.04
N GLU A 351 18.57 -8.03 -35.90
CA GLU A 351 19.01 -7.12 -36.97
C GLU A 351 20.30 -7.55 -37.69
N LYS A 352 20.82 -8.75 -37.42
CA LYS A 352 21.96 -9.31 -38.16
C LYS A 352 21.67 -10.73 -38.60
N GLU A 353 20.72 -10.89 -39.51
CA GLU A 353 20.68 -12.03 -40.43
C GLU A 353 19.57 -11.77 -41.45
N THR A 354 19.92 -11.11 -42.54
CA THR A 354 19.47 -11.46 -43.89
C THR A 354 20.45 -10.82 -44.87
N PRO A 355 20.81 -11.53 -45.96
CA PRO A 355 22.06 -11.35 -46.70
C PRO A 355 22.15 -10.09 -47.55
#